data_AF-A0A9P8MGI6-F1
#
_entry.id   AF-A0A9P8MGI6-F1
#
_cell.length_a   1.000
_cell.length_b   1.000
_cell.length_c   1.000
_cell.angle_alpha   90.00
_cell.angle_beta   90.00
_cell.angle_gamma   90.00
#
_symmetry.space_group_name_H-M   'P 1'
#
loop_
_entity.id
_entity.type
_entity.pdbx_description
1 polymer ?
#
loop_
_entity_poly.entity_id
_entity_poly.type
_entity_poly.pdbx_seq_one_letter_code
_entity_poly.pdbx_strand_id
1 'polypeptide(L)'
;MISSKIPAYLAFAALIAASPVAITDGEGSVFARGNSVDDCGASTFENHYSNGSPLVAYCRRIAANIANGGTWTVANLGHRQLVQYGTCALGVEVLRPFGTLSTRIGNQDIIDLINESINRFQWQDKVGAAGNIMCQTESSTQNRVAWGLYHT
;
A
#
# COMPACT_ATOMS: atom_id res chain seq x y z
N MET A 1 -19.17 37.11 73.93
CA MET A 1 -20.18 37.26 72.84
C MET A 1 -19.47 38.03 71.74
N ILE A 2 -19.08 37.52 70.58
CA ILE A 2 -19.76 36.75 69.51
C ILE A 2 -18.62 36.05 68.74
N SER A 3 -18.52 34.72 68.79
CA SER A 3 -19.04 33.75 67.80
C SER A 3 -18.46 33.89 66.38
N SER A 4 -17.54 32.95 66.09
CA SER A 4 -17.15 32.34 64.81
C SER A 4 -18.08 32.57 63.61
N LYS A 5 -17.56 32.63 62.37
CA LYS A 5 -17.75 31.59 61.32
C LYS A 5 -16.76 31.78 60.16
N ILE A 6 -15.90 30.78 59.96
CA ILE A 6 -15.10 30.58 58.74
C ILE A 6 -16.04 30.02 57.66
N PRO A 7 -16.10 30.57 56.44
CA PRO A 7 -16.84 29.93 55.35
C PRO A 7 -16.01 28.77 54.80
N ALA A 8 -16.47 27.55 55.04
CA ALA A 8 -16.00 26.35 54.36
C ALA A 8 -16.50 26.38 52.91
N TYR A 9 -15.59 26.58 51.95
CA TYR A 9 -15.88 26.38 50.54
C TYR A 9 -15.79 24.88 50.23
N LEU A 10 -16.95 24.26 50.01
CA LEU A 10 -17.06 22.90 49.47
C LEU A 10 -16.68 22.93 47.99
N ALA A 11 -15.51 22.39 47.64
CA ALA A 11 -15.16 22.09 46.26
C ALA A 11 -15.92 20.81 45.83
N PHE A 12 -16.94 20.98 44.99
CA PHE A 12 -17.54 19.85 44.27
C PHE A 12 -16.61 19.49 43.09
N ALA A 13 -15.86 18.40 43.24
CA ALA A 13 -15.18 17.77 42.12
C ALA A 13 -16.21 16.96 41.32
N ALA A 14 -16.58 17.45 40.13
CA ALA A 14 -17.36 16.67 39.17
C ALA A 14 -16.43 15.64 38.51
N LEU A 15 -16.61 14.36 38.84
CA LEU A 15 -16.00 13.25 38.12
C LEU A 15 -16.74 13.07 36.79
N ILE A 16 -16.18 13.57 35.70
CA ILE A 16 -16.65 13.24 34.36
C ILE A 16 -16.13 11.83 34.06
N ALA A 17 -16.97 10.81 34.29
CA ALA A 17 -16.71 9.48 33.79
C ALA A 17 -16.89 9.49 32.26
N ALA A 18 -15.82 9.77 31.52
CA ALA A 18 -15.79 9.50 30.09
C ALA A 18 -15.72 7.98 29.91
N SER A 19 -16.85 7.35 29.59
CA SER A 19 -16.84 5.97 29.12
C SER A 19 -15.99 5.90 27.83
N PRO A 20 -15.08 4.92 27.69
CA PRO A 20 -14.42 4.72 26.40
C PRO A 20 -15.50 4.33 25.39
N VAL A 21 -15.72 5.20 24.40
CA VAL A 21 -16.43 4.81 23.18
C VAL A 21 -15.55 3.76 22.53
N ALA A 22 -16.00 2.50 22.54
CA ALA A 22 -15.41 1.47 21.72
C ALA A 22 -15.62 1.87 20.26
N ILE A 23 -14.59 2.44 19.63
CA ILE A 23 -14.56 2.57 18.17
C ILE A 23 -14.43 1.15 17.65
N THR A 24 -15.56 0.54 17.30
CA THR A 24 -15.55 -0.63 16.45
C THR A 24 -15.25 -0.10 15.05
N ASP A 25 -13.98 -0.09 14.65
CA ASP A 25 -13.57 0.13 13.25
C ASP A 25 -14.00 -1.09 12.44
N GLY A 26 -15.31 -1.14 12.20
CA GLY A 26 -16.03 -2.17 11.49
C GLY A 26 -17.01 -1.53 10.52
N GLU A 27 -16.66 -0.40 9.92
CA GLU A 27 -17.41 0.18 8.81
C GLU A 27 -16.44 0.48 7.68
N GLY A 28 -16.37 -0.49 6.76
CA GLY A 28 -15.72 -0.32 5.48
C GLY A 28 -16.28 0.92 4.80
N SER A 29 -15.44 1.94 4.74
CA SER A 29 -15.57 3.11 3.90
C SER A 29 -16.22 2.79 2.56
N VAL A 30 -17.45 3.27 2.36
CA VAL A 30 -18.24 3.21 1.12
C VAL A 30 -17.87 4.41 0.23
N PHE A 31 -16.59 4.72 0.10
CA PHE A 31 -16.11 5.32 -1.13
C PHE A 31 -15.95 4.16 -2.09
N ALA A 32 -16.76 4.11 -3.15
CA ALA A 32 -16.80 3.05 -4.16
C ALA A 32 -15.46 2.31 -4.21
N ARG A 33 -15.38 1.18 -3.49
CA ARG A 33 -14.17 0.39 -3.44
C ARG A 33 -14.09 -0.16 -4.84
N GLY A 34 -13.31 0.50 -5.70
CA GLY A 34 -13.01 0.00 -7.03
C GLY A 34 -12.66 -1.48 -6.92
N ASN A 35 -12.94 -2.28 -7.94
CA ASN A 35 -12.79 -3.74 -7.86
C ASN A 35 -11.34 -4.08 -7.47
N SER A 36 -11.08 -4.26 -6.18
CA SER A 36 -9.77 -4.48 -5.62
C SER A 36 -9.44 -5.94 -5.82
N VAL A 37 -8.43 -6.20 -6.65
CA VAL A 37 -7.91 -7.53 -6.92
C VAL A 37 -6.53 -7.62 -6.29
N ASP A 38 -6.40 -8.57 -5.38
CA ASP A 38 -5.20 -8.89 -4.62
C ASP A 38 -4.87 -10.37 -4.91
N ASP A 39 -4.00 -10.57 -5.90
CA ASP A 39 -3.61 -11.89 -6.40
C ASP A 39 -2.25 -12.32 -5.80
N CYS A 40 -1.60 -11.47 -5.00
CA CYS A 40 -0.30 -11.73 -4.40
C CYS A 40 -0.33 -11.69 -2.87
N GLY A 41 0.82 -11.98 -2.26
CA GLY A 41 1.02 -11.92 -0.82
C GLY A 41 1.89 -10.75 -0.39
N ALA A 42 2.41 -10.79 0.84
CA ALA A 42 3.35 -9.78 1.32
C ALA A 42 4.61 -9.70 0.45
N SER A 43 5.06 -8.48 0.19
CA SER A 43 6.29 -8.19 -0.57
C SER A 43 7.48 -7.86 0.34
N THR A 44 8.69 -8.18 -0.12
CA THR A 44 9.90 -7.52 0.36
C THR A 44 10.06 -6.14 -0.29
N PHE A 45 10.85 -5.26 0.32
CA PHE A 45 11.10 -3.90 -0.18
C PHE A 45 12.56 -3.53 0.00
N GLU A 46 13.21 -3.21 -1.12
CA GLU A 46 14.61 -2.80 -1.20
C GLU A 46 14.67 -1.39 -1.78
N ASN A 47 15.48 -0.52 -1.15
CA ASN A 47 15.64 0.85 -1.59
C ASN A 47 16.56 0.91 -2.82
N HIS A 48 16.03 1.43 -3.92
CA HIS A 48 16.78 1.69 -5.16
C HIS A 48 16.67 3.16 -5.59
N TYR A 49 16.50 4.07 -4.63
CA TYR A 49 16.55 5.50 -4.88
C TYR A 49 17.87 5.89 -5.57
N SER A 50 17.74 6.72 -6.60
CA SER A 50 18.84 7.45 -7.22
C SER A 50 18.33 8.78 -7.76
N ASN A 51 19.24 9.67 -8.18
CA ASN A 51 18.83 10.89 -8.90
C ASN A 51 18.11 10.58 -10.22
N GLY A 52 18.27 9.38 -10.77
CA GLY A 52 17.55 8.88 -11.94
C GLY A 52 16.20 8.23 -11.63
N SER A 53 15.74 8.21 -10.37
CA SER A 53 14.46 7.61 -9.99
C SER A 53 13.25 8.42 -10.50
N PRO A 54 12.09 7.76 -10.73
CA PRO A 54 10.88 8.43 -11.19
C PRO A 54 10.27 9.36 -10.14
N LEU A 55 9.48 10.33 -10.61
CA LEU A 55 8.75 11.24 -9.72
C LEU A 55 7.60 10.54 -9.00
N VAL A 56 7.51 10.77 -7.68
CA VAL A 56 6.45 10.25 -6.80
C VAL A 56 5.05 10.62 -7.32
N ALA A 57 4.89 11.85 -7.83
CA ALA A 57 3.61 12.31 -8.38
C ALA A 57 3.10 11.44 -9.54
N TYR A 58 4.01 10.94 -10.38
CA TYR A 58 3.65 10.06 -11.49
C TYR A 58 3.35 8.64 -11.03
N CYS A 59 4.09 8.12 -10.04
CA CYS A 59 3.77 6.83 -9.45
C CYS A 59 2.40 6.85 -8.76
N ARG A 60 2.06 7.91 -8.01
CA ARG A 60 0.72 8.09 -7.43
C ARG A 60 -0.38 8.17 -8.50
N ARG A 61 -0.09 8.76 -9.66
CA ARG A 61 -1.05 8.79 -10.77
C ARG A 61 -1.33 7.40 -11.32
N ILE A 62 -0.33 6.51 -11.42
CA ILE A 62 -0.55 5.10 -11.77
C ILE A 62 -1.54 4.48 -10.81
N ALA A 63 -1.29 4.56 -9.50
CA ALA A 63 -2.16 3.99 -8.48
C ALA A 63 -3.61 4.50 -8.60
N ALA A 64 -3.78 5.81 -8.84
CA ALA A 64 -5.10 6.41 -9.06
C ALA A 64 -5.79 5.90 -10.34
N ASN A 65 -5.04 5.72 -11.44
CA ASN A 65 -5.60 5.29 -12.72
C ASN A 65 -6.12 3.85 -12.67
N ILE A 66 -5.52 2.99 -11.85
CA ILE A 66 -5.90 1.57 -11.72
C ILE A 66 -6.74 1.29 -10.46
N ALA A 67 -7.17 2.34 -9.74
CA ALA A 67 -7.94 2.20 -8.50
C ALA A 67 -9.28 1.45 -8.70
N ASN A 68 -9.82 1.48 -9.93
CA ASN A 68 -11.11 0.84 -10.25
C ASN A 68 -11.00 -0.63 -10.68
N GLY A 69 -9.81 -1.22 -10.59
CA GLY A 69 -9.59 -2.64 -10.87
C GLY A 69 -8.60 -2.91 -11.99
N GLY A 70 -8.30 -4.19 -12.16
CA GLY A 70 -7.40 -4.69 -13.19
C GLY A 70 -6.66 -5.93 -12.73
N THR A 71 -6.35 -6.80 -13.67
CA THR A 71 -5.49 -7.95 -13.46
C THR A 71 -4.53 -8.04 -14.64
N TRP A 72 -3.24 -8.17 -14.33
CA TRP A 72 -2.18 -8.35 -15.29
C TRP A 72 -1.75 -9.80 -15.27
N THR A 73 -1.84 -10.44 -16.43
CA THR A 73 -1.38 -11.82 -16.62
C THR A 73 0.01 -11.79 -17.23
N VAL A 74 0.99 -12.29 -16.48
CA VAL A 74 2.41 -12.23 -16.83
C VAL A 74 2.88 -13.62 -17.23
N ALA A 75 3.40 -13.73 -18.45
CA ALA A 75 4.06 -14.93 -18.92
C ALA A 75 5.43 -15.10 -18.24
N ASN A 76 5.85 -16.35 -18.08
CA ASN A 76 7.12 -16.72 -17.43
C ASN A 76 8.34 -16.49 -18.36
N LEU A 77 8.43 -15.33 -19.01
CA LEU A 77 9.44 -15.00 -20.02
C LEU A 77 9.99 -13.59 -19.81
N GLY A 78 11.07 -13.51 -19.03
CA GLY A 78 11.84 -12.29 -18.80
C GLY A 78 11.04 -11.14 -18.16
N HIS A 79 11.67 -9.97 -18.14
CA HIS A 79 11.06 -8.76 -17.58
C HIS A 79 9.90 -8.23 -18.45
N ARG A 80 8.81 -7.83 -17.80
CA ARG A 80 7.61 -7.23 -18.41
C ARG A 80 7.20 -5.97 -17.65
N GLN A 81 7.02 -4.87 -18.37
CA GLN A 81 6.40 -3.67 -17.84
C GLN A 81 4.88 -3.88 -17.72
N LEU A 82 4.30 -3.57 -16.56
CA LEU A 82 2.86 -3.72 -16.31
C LEU A 82 2.11 -2.40 -16.51
N VAL A 83 2.67 -1.33 -15.95
CA VAL A 83 2.05 0.00 -15.91
C VAL A 83 3.11 1.07 -16.05
N GLN A 84 2.71 2.20 -16.64
CA GLN A 84 3.54 3.38 -16.76
C GLN A 84 2.66 4.63 -16.80
N TYR A 85 3.16 5.69 -16.17
CA TYR A 85 2.66 7.05 -16.36
C TYR A 85 3.81 8.04 -16.15
N GLY A 86 3.97 9.00 -17.06
CA GLY A 86 5.08 9.95 -16.99
C GLY A 86 6.43 9.23 -16.91
N THR A 87 7.26 9.60 -15.94
CA THR A 87 8.56 8.95 -15.71
C THR A 87 8.47 7.64 -14.94
N CYS A 88 7.31 7.30 -14.34
CA CYS A 88 7.20 6.14 -13.45
C CYS A 88 6.73 4.91 -14.21
N ALA A 89 7.41 3.79 -14.05
CA ALA A 89 6.97 2.47 -14.51
C ALA A 89 7.15 1.43 -13.41
N LEU A 90 6.26 0.44 -13.41
CA LEU A 90 6.39 -0.77 -12.62
C LEU A 90 6.46 -1.98 -13.55
N GLY A 91 7.46 -2.81 -13.35
CA GLY A 91 7.69 -4.03 -14.12
C GLY A 91 8.08 -5.19 -13.24
N VAL A 92 7.99 -6.39 -13.81
CA VAL A 92 8.13 -7.64 -13.07
C VAL A 92 8.85 -8.71 -13.89
N GLU A 93 9.43 -9.69 -13.21
CA GLU A 93 9.99 -10.90 -13.80
C GLU A 93 9.67 -12.12 -12.92
N VAL A 94 9.20 -13.20 -13.53
CA VAL A 94 8.89 -14.44 -12.81
C VAL A 94 10.18 -15.25 -12.62
N LEU A 95 10.69 -15.34 -11.38
CA LEU A 95 12.01 -15.92 -11.08
C LEU A 95 12.02 -17.45 -11.03
N ARG A 96 10.91 -18.06 -10.61
CA ARG A 96 10.77 -19.51 -10.48
C ARG A 96 9.40 -19.96 -10.99
N PRO A 97 9.27 -20.18 -12.30
CA PRO A 97 8.01 -20.61 -12.85
C PRO A 97 7.71 -22.06 -12.48
N PHE A 98 6.61 -22.30 -11.77
CA PHE A 98 6.03 -23.64 -11.65
C PHE A 98 5.23 -23.97 -12.92
N GLY A 99 5.93 -24.50 -13.93
CA GLY A 99 5.34 -24.93 -15.19
C GLY A 99 5.05 -23.79 -16.18
N THR A 100 4.11 -24.01 -17.09
CA THR A 100 3.75 -23.09 -18.18
C THR A 100 2.70 -22.05 -17.79
N LEU A 101 2.29 -22.03 -16.53
CA LEU A 101 1.17 -21.22 -16.07
C LEU A 101 1.57 -19.76 -15.94
N SER A 102 0.69 -18.90 -16.40
CA SER A 102 0.82 -17.46 -16.22
C SER A 102 0.67 -17.08 -14.74
N THR A 103 1.29 -15.96 -14.37
CA THR A 103 1.19 -15.39 -13.01
C THR A 103 0.25 -14.20 -13.06
N ARG A 104 -0.65 -14.09 -12.09
CA ARG A 104 -1.60 -12.98 -11.99
C ARG A 104 -1.13 -11.97 -10.96
N ILE A 105 -1.27 -10.70 -11.31
CA ILE A 105 -1.00 -9.56 -10.43
C ILE A 105 -2.21 -8.65 -10.53
N GLY A 106 -2.88 -8.40 -9.42
CA GLY A 106 -4.04 -7.54 -9.34
C GLY A 106 -3.67 -6.05 -9.21
N ASN A 107 -4.66 -5.18 -9.34
CA ASN A 107 -4.46 -3.75 -9.20
C ASN A 107 -4.08 -3.37 -7.77
N GLN A 108 -4.62 -4.05 -6.76
CA GLN A 108 -4.31 -3.78 -5.37
C GLN A 108 -2.84 -4.08 -5.08
N ASP A 109 -2.31 -5.18 -5.62
CA ASP A 109 -0.89 -5.53 -5.53
C ASP A 109 0.00 -4.38 -6.03
N ILE A 110 -0.29 -3.85 -7.22
CA ILE A 110 0.48 -2.75 -7.83
C ILE A 110 0.35 -1.46 -7.01
N ILE A 111 -0.86 -1.13 -6.54
CA ILE A 111 -1.13 0.05 -5.71
C ILE A 111 -0.33 -0.02 -4.40
N ASP A 112 -0.32 -1.18 -3.75
CA ASP A 112 0.35 -1.38 -2.47
C ASP A 112 1.87 -1.33 -2.63
N LEU A 113 2.42 -1.95 -3.68
CA LEU A 113 3.85 -1.83 -4.02
C LEU A 113 4.26 -0.36 -4.23
N ILE A 114 3.47 0.43 -4.95
CA ILE A 114 3.73 1.86 -5.18
C ILE A 114 3.67 2.65 -3.88
N ASN A 115 2.57 2.54 -3.14
CA ASN A 115 2.33 3.33 -1.94
C ASN A 115 3.36 3.01 -0.85
N GLU A 116 3.66 1.73 -0.65
CA GLU A 116 4.61 1.32 0.36
C GLU A 116 6.05 1.69 -0.02
N SER A 117 6.41 1.64 -1.30
CA SER A 117 7.70 2.15 -1.78
C SER A 117 7.86 3.66 -1.52
N ILE A 118 6.80 4.44 -1.77
CA ILE A 118 6.79 5.89 -1.50
C ILE A 118 6.92 6.13 0.01
N ASN A 119 6.13 5.42 0.82
CA ASN A 119 6.14 5.58 2.28
C ASN A 119 7.53 5.30 2.87
N ARG A 120 8.22 4.28 2.36
CA ARG A 120 9.52 3.83 2.88
C ARG A 120 10.70 4.63 2.34
N PHE A 121 10.69 4.94 1.04
CA PHE A 121 11.92 5.30 0.32
C PHE A 121 11.84 6.59 -0.49
N GLN A 122 10.71 7.32 -0.46
CA GLN A 122 10.68 8.61 -1.15
C GLN A 122 11.75 9.56 -0.60
N TRP A 123 12.41 10.26 -1.51
CA TRP A 123 13.36 11.32 -1.18
C TRP A 123 13.40 12.32 -2.34
N GLN A 124 13.40 13.62 -2.03
CA GLN A 124 13.43 14.70 -3.04
C GLN A 124 12.41 14.48 -4.19
N ASP A 125 11.16 14.17 -3.82
CA ASP A 125 10.03 13.91 -4.74
C ASP A 125 10.22 12.73 -5.72
N LYS A 126 11.22 11.89 -5.49
CA LYS A 126 11.50 10.70 -6.31
C LYS A 126 11.47 9.44 -5.46
N VAL A 127 11.24 8.30 -6.12
CA VAL A 127 11.21 6.99 -5.47
C VAL A 127 11.71 5.93 -6.42
N GLY A 128 12.65 5.09 -5.98
CA GLY A 128 13.07 3.88 -6.68
C GLY A 128 13.04 2.73 -5.68
N ALA A 129 12.45 1.61 -6.08
CA ALA A 129 12.30 0.47 -5.19
C ALA A 129 12.23 -0.82 -6.01
N ALA A 130 12.58 -1.93 -5.37
CA ALA A 130 12.42 -3.26 -5.93
C ALA A 130 12.13 -4.25 -4.80
N GLY A 131 11.78 -5.47 -5.17
CA GLY A 131 11.57 -6.53 -4.20
C GLY A 131 11.10 -7.82 -4.82
N ASN A 132 10.64 -8.71 -3.96
CA ASN A 132 10.07 -10.00 -4.34
C ASN A 132 8.70 -10.15 -3.69
N ILE A 133 7.76 -10.69 -4.45
CA ILE A 133 6.40 -10.96 -4.01
C ILE A 133 5.99 -12.37 -4.49
N MET A 134 5.15 -13.06 -3.72
CA MET A 134 4.59 -14.35 -4.12
C MET A 134 3.20 -14.12 -4.71
N CYS A 135 2.98 -14.51 -5.97
CA CYS A 135 1.74 -14.25 -6.69
C CYS A 135 1.09 -15.54 -7.17
N GLN A 136 -0.25 -15.55 -7.19
CA GLN A 136 -1.04 -16.69 -7.64
C GLN A 136 -0.86 -16.95 -9.15
N THR A 137 -0.91 -18.21 -9.52
CA THR A 137 -1.01 -18.67 -10.90
C THR A 137 -2.46 -19.01 -11.25
N GLU A 138 -2.74 -19.26 -12.52
CA GLU A 138 -4.05 -19.75 -12.97
C GLU A 138 -4.50 -21.06 -12.31
N SER A 139 -3.59 -21.89 -11.77
CA SER A 139 -3.93 -23.14 -11.07
C SER A 139 -3.86 -23.01 -9.54
N SER A 140 -3.92 -21.78 -9.01
CA SER A 140 -3.88 -21.49 -7.58
C SER A 140 -2.60 -21.94 -6.86
N THR A 141 -1.52 -22.21 -7.60
CA THR A 141 -0.15 -22.28 -7.03
C THR A 141 0.44 -20.88 -6.93
N GLN A 142 1.66 -20.74 -6.39
CA GLN A 142 2.33 -19.44 -6.28
C GLN A 142 3.68 -19.43 -6.97
N ASN A 143 3.94 -18.38 -7.75
CA ASN A 143 5.25 -18.07 -8.31
C ASN A 143 5.91 -16.93 -7.53
N ARG A 144 7.24 -16.98 -7.41
CA ARG A 144 8.02 -15.83 -6.96
C ARG A 144 8.22 -14.86 -8.12
N VAL A 145 7.82 -13.62 -7.89
CA VAL A 145 7.92 -12.52 -8.85
C VAL A 145 8.88 -11.46 -8.29
N ALA A 146 9.95 -11.15 -9.03
CA ALA A 146 10.72 -9.95 -8.80
C ALA A 146 9.97 -8.76 -9.40
N TRP A 147 9.98 -7.62 -8.73
CA TRP A 147 9.36 -6.39 -9.23
C TRP A 147 10.30 -5.19 -9.04
N GLY A 148 10.08 -4.15 -9.83
CA GLY A 148 10.82 -2.90 -9.74
C GLY A 148 9.95 -1.70 -10.11
N LEU A 149 10.14 -0.60 -9.37
CA LEU A 149 9.63 0.74 -9.64
C LEU A 149 10.80 1.58 -10.18
N TYR A 150 10.76 1.90 -11.47
CA TYR A 150 11.89 2.47 -12.19
C TYR A 150 11.50 3.63 -13.11
N HIS A 151 12.52 4.33 -13.61
CA HIS A 151 12.39 5.44 -14.54
C HIS A 151 12.48 4.96 -15.98
N THR A 152 11.62 5.47 -16.86
CA THR A 152 11.61 5.19 -18.31
C THR A 152 12.38 6.19 -19.13
#